data_AF-A0A930SDY5-F1
#
_entry.id   AF-A0A930SDY5-F1
#
_cell.length_a   1.000
_cell.length_b   1.000
_cell.length_c   1.000
_cell.angle_alpha   90.00
_cell.angle_beta   90.00
_cell.angle_gamma   90.00
#
_symmetry.space_group_name_H-M   'P 1'
#
loop_
_entity.id
_entity.type
_entity.pdbx_description
1 polymer ?
#
loop_
_entity_poly.entity_id
_entity_poly.type
_entity_poly.pdbx_seq_one_letter_code
_entity_poly.pdbx_strand_id
1 'polypeptide(L)'
;PEGLTLGAISAREVPYDALVSPVYKTLDKLPEGARVGTSSLRRQAQLLHVRPDLKVEVIRGNVQTRLSKIETEKLDGVILAQAGLKRLGLDDQITQVFKADEMIPAVGQGALAIECRADDTEMLEMLAPINDEATRYAVEGERSFLRQLNGGCQVPMGVHGTIEKGQLTLKAMIASLDGKTVYEGEISGPAKKAEILGKNLAKALYEEGGKHIVDALIEEGIIK
;
A
#
# COMPACT_ATOMS: atom_id res chain seq x y z
N PRO A 1 1.44 1.61 21.13
CA PRO A 1 2.25 1.60 22.37
C PRO A 1 1.56 0.74 23.42
N GLU A 2 2.24 0.38 24.52
CA GLU A 2 1.53 -0.22 25.66
C GLU A 2 0.39 0.72 26.12
N GLY A 3 -0.77 0.15 26.42
CA GLY A 3 -1.98 0.91 26.76
C GLY A 3 -2.76 1.52 25.59
N LEU A 4 -2.31 1.38 24.33
CA LEU A 4 -3.05 1.83 23.14
C LEU A 4 -3.47 0.66 22.25
N THR A 5 -4.64 0.78 21.60
CA THR A 5 -5.18 -0.24 20.70
C THR A 5 -5.89 0.39 19.49
N LEU A 6 -6.07 -0.41 18.43
CA LEU A 6 -6.95 -0.07 17.32
C LEU A 6 -8.40 -0.39 17.70
N GLY A 7 -9.10 0.59 18.27
CA GLY A 7 -10.47 0.46 18.76
C GLY A 7 -11.46 0.14 17.63
N ALA A 8 -11.31 0.78 16.47
CA ALA A 8 -12.10 0.45 15.28
C ALA A 8 -11.28 0.53 14.01
N ILE A 9 -11.66 -0.30 13.02
CA ILE A 9 -11.24 -0.18 11.63
C ILE A 9 -12.51 0.00 10.82
N SER A 10 -12.64 1.12 10.10
CA SER A 10 -13.82 1.40 9.29
C SER A 10 -13.97 0.41 8.15
N ALA A 11 -15.16 0.33 7.57
CA ALA A 11 -15.32 -0.26 6.25
C ALA A 11 -14.28 0.32 5.28
N ARG A 12 -13.66 -0.54 4.48
CA ARG A 12 -12.63 -0.13 3.52
C ARG A 12 -13.28 0.62 2.37
N GLU A 13 -12.72 1.77 2.04
CA GLU A 13 -12.99 2.43 0.76
C GLU A 13 -12.21 1.69 -0.35
N VAL A 14 -11.91 2.36 -1.47
CA VAL A 14 -11.16 1.76 -2.56
C VAL A 14 -9.67 1.66 -2.21
N PRO A 15 -9.07 0.45 -2.22
CA PRO A 15 -7.70 0.24 -1.77
C PRO A 15 -6.64 0.52 -2.84
N TYR A 16 -7.04 0.93 -4.04
CA TYR A 16 -6.16 1.02 -5.21
C TYR A 16 -5.31 2.28 -5.26
N ASP A 17 -4.23 2.19 -6.02
CA ASP A 17 -3.45 3.33 -6.44
C ASP A 17 -4.02 3.90 -7.76
N ALA A 18 -3.78 5.19 -7.98
CA ALA A 18 -4.28 5.91 -9.14
C ALA A 18 -3.18 6.77 -9.75
N LEU A 19 -3.12 6.79 -11.08
CA LEU A 19 -2.37 7.74 -11.87
C LEU A 19 -3.22 8.99 -12.10
N VAL A 20 -2.61 10.15 -11.94
CA VAL A 20 -3.11 11.41 -12.48
C VAL A 20 -2.09 11.90 -13.51
N SER A 21 -2.43 11.76 -14.79
CA SER A 21 -1.65 12.21 -15.94
C SER A 21 -2.56 12.90 -16.96
N PRO A 22 -2.77 14.23 -16.84
CA PRO A 22 -3.73 14.95 -17.67
C PRO A 22 -3.46 14.85 -19.18
N VAL A 23 -2.20 14.71 -19.59
CA VAL A 23 -1.78 14.65 -21.00
C VAL A 23 -1.86 13.22 -21.54
N TYR A 24 -1.20 12.25 -20.90
CA TYR A 24 -1.02 10.91 -21.45
C TYR A 24 -2.11 9.92 -21.01
N LYS A 25 -2.82 10.22 -19.93
CA LYS A 25 -3.94 9.47 -19.34
C LYS A 25 -3.57 8.14 -18.70
N THR A 26 -2.83 7.27 -19.39
CA THR A 26 -2.51 5.92 -18.93
C THR A 26 -1.01 5.66 -18.93
N LEU A 27 -0.56 4.71 -18.10
CA LEU A 27 0.85 4.38 -17.90
C LEU A 27 1.54 3.95 -19.21
N ASP A 28 0.84 3.19 -20.06
CA ASP A 28 1.32 2.73 -21.37
C ASP A 28 1.50 3.87 -22.38
N LYS A 29 0.78 4.98 -22.20
CA LYS A 29 0.86 6.16 -23.08
C LYS A 29 1.90 7.18 -22.65
N LEU A 30 2.53 6.99 -21.49
CA LEU A 30 3.64 7.83 -21.08
C LEU A 30 4.82 7.65 -22.04
N PRO A 31 5.48 8.74 -22.48
CA PRO A 31 6.63 8.65 -23.38
C PRO A 31 7.79 7.92 -22.71
N GLU A 32 8.76 7.51 -23.52
CA GLU A 32 10.01 6.94 -23.01
C GLU A 32 10.72 7.97 -22.10
N GLY A 33 11.17 7.54 -20.92
CA GLY A 33 11.85 8.43 -19.97
C GLY A 33 10.94 9.39 -19.22
N ALA A 34 9.61 9.17 -19.25
CA ALA A 34 8.63 10.01 -18.57
C ALA A 34 8.90 10.15 -17.06
N ARG A 35 8.62 11.33 -16.52
CA ARG A 35 8.87 11.71 -15.13
C ARG A 35 7.60 11.51 -14.30
N VAL A 36 7.60 10.54 -13.39
CA VAL A 36 6.43 10.18 -12.57
C VAL A 36 6.69 10.46 -11.10
N GLY A 37 5.83 11.27 -10.47
CA GLY A 37 5.99 11.67 -9.08
C GLY A 37 5.43 10.67 -8.07
N THR A 38 6.28 10.14 -7.19
CA THR A 38 5.89 9.42 -5.97
C THR A 38 7.07 9.32 -4.99
N SER A 39 6.83 9.46 -3.69
CA SER A 39 7.83 9.14 -2.65
C SER A 39 7.68 7.73 -2.06
N SER A 40 6.75 6.93 -2.57
CA SER A 40 6.55 5.56 -2.10
C SER A 40 7.48 4.61 -2.85
N LEU A 41 8.42 3.99 -2.14
CA LEU A 41 9.31 2.97 -2.70
C LEU A 41 8.53 1.75 -3.21
N ARG A 42 7.42 1.39 -2.56
CA ARG A 42 6.46 0.38 -3.03
C ARG A 42 5.91 0.70 -4.43
N ARG A 43 5.48 1.94 -4.67
CA ARG A 43 4.95 2.36 -5.97
C ARG A 43 6.07 2.46 -6.99
N GLN A 44 7.21 3.05 -6.62
CA GLN A 44 8.38 3.17 -7.47
C GLN A 44 8.84 1.82 -8.01
N ALA A 45 9.05 0.84 -7.13
CA ALA A 45 9.53 -0.48 -7.52
C ALA A 45 8.58 -1.17 -8.51
N GLN A 46 7.26 -1.10 -8.28
CA GLN A 46 6.26 -1.70 -9.18
C GLN A 46 6.15 -0.96 -10.52
N LEU A 47 6.25 0.37 -10.53
CA LEU A 47 6.31 1.13 -11.78
C LEU A 47 7.54 0.76 -12.60
N LEU A 48 8.71 0.71 -11.97
CA LEU A 48 9.98 0.38 -12.63
C LEU A 48 10.04 -1.08 -13.08
N HIS A 49 9.35 -1.99 -12.39
CA HIS A 49 9.20 -3.37 -12.84
C HIS A 49 8.49 -3.47 -14.19
N VAL A 50 7.43 -2.68 -14.39
CA VAL A 50 6.63 -2.69 -15.62
C VAL A 50 7.21 -1.77 -16.71
N ARG A 51 7.75 -0.61 -16.32
CA ARG A 51 8.33 0.40 -17.20
C ARG A 51 9.70 0.87 -16.66
N PRO A 52 10.78 0.10 -16.90
CA PRO A 52 12.12 0.41 -16.39
C PRO A 52 12.72 1.72 -16.90
N ASP A 53 12.15 2.29 -17.97
CA ASP A 53 12.58 3.56 -18.56
C ASP A 53 12.09 4.80 -17.79
N LEU A 54 11.09 4.66 -16.91
CA LEU A 54 10.53 5.80 -16.18
C LEU A 54 11.55 6.45 -15.24
N LYS A 55 11.45 7.77 -15.12
CA LYS A 55 12.17 8.57 -14.12
C LYS A 55 11.23 8.85 -12.95
N VAL A 56 11.37 8.09 -11.86
CA VAL A 56 10.52 8.29 -10.67
C VAL A 56 11.08 9.41 -9.82
N GLU A 57 10.28 10.45 -9.59
CA GLU A 57 10.65 11.67 -8.90
C GLU A 57 10.03 11.73 -7.49
N VAL A 58 10.84 12.02 -6.48
CA VAL A 58 10.40 12.05 -5.08
C VAL A 58 9.61 13.34 -4.82
N ILE A 59 8.30 13.22 -4.63
CA ILE A 59 7.41 14.36 -4.31
C ILE A 59 6.76 14.28 -2.92
N ARG A 60 6.84 15.39 -2.18
CA ARG A 60 6.20 15.57 -0.86
C ARG A 60 5.13 16.65 -0.90
N GLY A 61 4.33 16.71 0.16
CA GLY A 61 3.17 17.61 0.28
C GLY A 61 1.87 16.84 0.49
N ASN A 62 0.78 17.57 0.71
CA ASN A 62 -0.57 17.00 0.71
C ASN A 62 -1.01 16.66 -0.74
N VAL A 63 -2.21 16.12 -0.91
CA VAL A 63 -2.72 15.69 -2.22
C VAL A 63 -2.71 16.83 -3.24
N GLN A 64 -3.26 17.99 -2.87
CA GLN A 64 -3.36 19.15 -3.76
C GLN A 64 -1.98 19.68 -4.19
N THR A 65 -1.03 19.80 -3.25
CA THR A 65 0.34 20.21 -3.57
C THR A 65 1.03 19.19 -4.48
N ARG A 66 0.75 17.89 -4.33
CA ARG A 66 1.33 16.86 -5.21
C ARG A 66 0.73 16.93 -6.61
N LEU A 67 -0.56 17.21 -6.74
CA LEU A 67 -1.21 17.41 -8.04
C LEU A 67 -0.65 18.64 -8.76
N SER A 68 -0.47 19.76 -8.06
CA SER A 68 0.08 20.98 -8.67
C SER A 68 1.52 20.81 -9.18
N LYS A 69 2.28 19.86 -8.62
CA LYS A 69 3.65 19.53 -9.07
C LYS A 69 3.71 18.94 -10.48
N ILE A 70 2.61 18.41 -11.02
CA ILE A 70 2.54 18.02 -12.43
C ILE A 70 2.96 19.21 -13.30
N GLU A 71 2.37 20.38 -13.04
CA GLU A 71 2.66 21.61 -13.78
C GLU A 71 3.94 22.27 -13.26
N THR A 72 4.08 22.46 -11.95
CA THR A 72 5.16 23.29 -11.39
C THR A 72 6.54 22.63 -11.49
N GLU A 73 6.62 21.29 -11.46
CA GLU A 73 7.88 20.54 -11.57
C GLU A 73 8.01 19.82 -12.92
N LYS A 74 7.05 20.03 -13.84
CA LYS A 74 6.99 19.41 -15.18
C LYS A 74 7.08 17.89 -15.11
N LEU A 75 6.17 17.28 -14.34
CA LEU A 75 6.00 15.83 -14.27
C LEU A 75 4.98 15.39 -15.31
N ASP A 76 5.16 14.19 -15.85
CA ASP A 76 4.23 13.59 -16.81
C ASP A 76 3.05 12.89 -16.11
N GLY A 77 3.17 12.65 -14.80
CA GLY A 77 2.07 12.20 -13.95
C GLY A 77 2.49 12.01 -12.49
N VAL A 78 1.53 11.75 -11.61
CA VAL A 78 1.76 11.41 -10.20
C VAL A 78 0.94 10.19 -9.79
N ILE A 79 1.47 9.39 -8.85
CA ILE A 79 0.73 8.26 -8.28
C ILE A 79 0.25 8.59 -6.87
N LEU A 80 -1.05 8.47 -6.65
CA LEU A 80 -1.74 8.77 -5.39
C LEU A 80 -2.65 7.59 -4.99
N ALA A 81 -3.08 7.56 -3.73
CA ALA A 81 -4.10 6.59 -3.32
C ALA A 81 -5.47 7.06 -3.82
N GLN A 82 -6.22 6.19 -4.47
CA GLN A 82 -7.56 6.52 -4.99
C GLN A 82 -8.49 7.01 -3.88
N ALA A 83 -8.49 6.34 -2.71
CA ALA A 83 -9.29 6.76 -1.57
C ALA A 83 -9.01 8.20 -1.12
N GLY A 84 -7.75 8.66 -1.23
CA GLY A 84 -7.38 10.03 -0.89
C GLY A 84 -7.98 11.06 -1.83
N LEU A 85 -7.97 10.77 -3.13
CA LEU A 85 -8.58 11.63 -4.16
C LEU A 85 -10.10 11.66 -4.00
N LYS A 86 -10.74 10.49 -3.85
CA LYS A 86 -12.20 10.38 -3.69
C LYS A 86 -12.72 11.13 -2.45
N ARG A 87 -12.04 10.99 -1.30
CA ARG A 87 -12.44 11.70 -0.06
C ARG A 87 -12.33 13.21 -0.16
N LEU A 88 -11.51 13.72 -1.08
CA LEU A 88 -11.34 15.15 -1.34
C LEU A 88 -12.22 15.66 -2.50
N GLY A 89 -13.03 14.79 -3.13
CA GLY A 89 -13.82 15.14 -4.31
C GLY A 89 -12.98 15.43 -5.56
N LEU A 90 -11.85 14.74 -5.70
CA LEU A 90 -10.89 14.89 -6.81
C LEU A 90 -10.79 13.60 -7.67
N ASP A 91 -11.82 12.76 -7.63
CA ASP A 91 -11.87 11.49 -8.37
C ASP A 91 -11.96 11.70 -9.89
N ASP A 92 -12.48 12.84 -10.34
CA ASP A 92 -12.52 13.28 -11.74
C ASP A 92 -11.13 13.49 -12.36
N GLN A 93 -10.11 13.72 -11.53
CA GLN A 93 -8.73 13.88 -11.98
C GLN A 93 -8.03 12.54 -12.23
N ILE A 94 -8.59 11.42 -11.76
CA ILE A 94 -7.99 10.11 -11.94
C ILE A 94 -8.00 9.74 -13.42
N THR A 95 -6.82 9.45 -13.96
CA THR A 95 -6.70 9.08 -15.37
C THR A 95 -6.52 7.58 -15.58
N GLN A 96 -5.99 6.87 -14.60
CA GLN A 96 -5.96 5.41 -14.53
C GLN A 96 -6.02 4.94 -13.08
N VAL A 97 -6.76 3.86 -12.81
CA VAL A 97 -6.74 3.13 -11.55
C VAL A 97 -5.93 1.84 -11.76
N PHE A 98 -4.99 1.56 -10.87
CA PHE A 98 -4.24 0.31 -10.86
C PHE A 98 -4.94 -0.70 -9.94
N LYS A 99 -5.43 -1.78 -10.52
CA LYS A 99 -5.98 -2.89 -9.74
C LYS A 99 -4.86 -3.60 -8.96
N ALA A 100 -5.24 -4.45 -8.00
CA ALA A 100 -4.28 -5.10 -7.09
C ALA A 100 -3.32 -6.09 -7.79
N ASP A 101 -3.66 -6.53 -8.99
CA ASP A 101 -2.82 -7.31 -9.90
C ASP A 101 -1.82 -6.46 -10.69
N GLU A 102 -2.10 -5.17 -10.90
CA GLU A 102 -1.20 -4.22 -11.57
C GLU A 102 -0.27 -3.50 -10.59
N MET A 103 -0.78 -3.14 -9.41
CA MET A 103 -0.03 -2.51 -8.33
C MET A 103 -0.60 -2.94 -6.98
N ILE A 104 0.11 -3.82 -6.28
CA ILE A 104 -0.28 -4.29 -4.96
C ILE A 104 -0.29 -3.11 -3.97
N PRO A 105 -1.43 -2.83 -3.32
CA PRO A 105 -1.61 -1.72 -2.38
C PRO A 105 -0.65 -1.73 -1.17
N ALA A 106 -0.58 -0.58 -0.50
CA ALA A 106 0.01 -0.51 0.83
C ALA A 106 -0.91 -1.15 1.88
N VAL A 107 -0.31 -1.64 2.97
CA VAL A 107 -1.03 -2.11 4.16
C VAL A 107 -2.09 -1.10 4.59
N GLY A 108 -3.32 -1.55 4.73
CA GLY A 108 -4.45 -0.76 5.20
C GLY A 108 -4.92 0.33 4.24
N GLN A 109 -4.38 0.43 3.01
CA GLN A 109 -4.78 1.47 2.08
C GLN A 109 -6.30 1.46 1.85
N GLY A 110 -6.93 2.62 2.00
CA GLY A 110 -8.39 2.78 1.91
C GLY A 110 -9.16 2.59 3.23
N ALA A 111 -8.60 1.92 4.23
CA ALA A 111 -9.22 1.82 5.57
C ALA A 111 -8.82 3.00 6.47
N LEU A 112 -9.68 3.35 7.42
CA LEU A 112 -9.35 4.26 8.52
C LEU A 112 -9.28 3.46 9.81
N ALA A 113 -8.26 3.72 10.62
CA ALA A 113 -8.09 3.12 11.93
C ALA A 113 -8.25 4.21 13.00
N ILE A 114 -9.04 3.90 14.04
CA ILE A 114 -9.22 4.77 15.20
C ILE A 114 -8.42 4.15 16.34
N GLU A 115 -7.42 4.88 16.83
CA GLU A 115 -6.62 4.49 18.00
C GLU A 115 -7.25 5.07 19.27
N CYS A 116 -7.36 4.24 20.31
CA CYS A 116 -7.84 4.64 21.62
C CYS A 116 -7.02 3.95 22.72
N ARG A 117 -7.28 4.31 23.97
CA ARG A 117 -6.73 3.58 25.12
C ARG A 117 -7.32 2.18 25.16
N ALA A 118 -6.50 1.20 25.53
CA ALA A 118 -6.87 -0.20 25.57
C ALA A 118 -7.80 -0.55 26.75
N ASP A 119 -7.76 0.23 27.83
CA ASP A 119 -8.58 0.07 29.04
C ASP A 119 -9.84 0.97 29.07
N ASP A 120 -10.06 1.78 28.03
CA ASP A 120 -11.21 2.66 27.92
C ASP A 120 -12.41 1.92 27.30
N THR A 121 -13.14 1.20 28.16
CA THR A 121 -14.29 0.38 27.75
C THR A 121 -15.42 1.21 27.15
N GLU A 122 -15.66 2.42 27.67
CA GLU A 122 -16.68 3.32 27.15
C GLU A 122 -16.37 3.73 25.71
N MET A 123 -15.13 4.11 25.40
CA MET A 123 -14.73 4.39 24.01
C MET A 123 -14.85 3.16 23.12
N LEU A 124 -14.43 1.98 23.58
CA LEU A 124 -14.52 0.76 22.78
C LEU A 124 -15.97 0.41 22.42
N GLU A 125 -16.90 0.59 23.36
CA GLU A 125 -18.34 0.41 23.11
C GLU A 125 -18.88 1.43 22.10
N MET A 126 -18.47 2.70 22.22
CA MET A 126 -18.85 3.75 21.25
C MET A 126 -18.29 3.49 19.84
N LEU A 127 -17.11 2.88 19.73
CA LEU A 127 -16.44 2.59 18.47
C LEU A 127 -16.93 1.29 17.79
N ALA A 128 -17.59 0.40 18.53
CA ALA A 128 -18.04 -0.90 18.03
C ALA A 128 -18.89 -0.80 16.74
N PRO A 129 -19.83 0.16 16.58
CA PRO A 129 -20.61 0.28 15.34
C PRO A 129 -19.82 0.75 14.12
N ILE A 130 -18.66 1.38 14.31
CA ILE A 130 -17.77 1.85 13.22
C ILE A 130 -16.91 0.69 12.70
N ASN A 131 -16.70 -0.32 13.53
CA ASN A 131 -15.79 -1.41 13.24
C ASN A 131 -16.38 -2.38 12.20
N ASP A 132 -15.75 -2.44 11.03
CA ASP A 132 -16.03 -3.45 10.02
C ASP A 132 -15.14 -4.67 10.23
N GLU A 133 -15.75 -5.80 10.56
CA GLU A 133 -15.04 -7.03 10.91
C GLU A 133 -14.22 -7.59 9.73
N ALA A 134 -14.77 -7.53 8.52
CA ALA A 134 -14.08 -8.00 7.32
C ALA A 134 -12.84 -7.16 7.02
N THR A 135 -12.96 -5.83 7.04
CA THR A 135 -11.81 -4.93 6.85
C THR A 135 -10.80 -5.11 7.97
N ARG A 136 -11.23 -5.30 9.22
CA ARG A 136 -10.33 -5.57 10.34
C ARG A 136 -9.48 -6.80 10.10
N TYR A 137 -10.07 -7.94 9.73
CA TYR A 137 -9.31 -9.17 9.47
C TYR A 137 -8.35 -9.01 8.28
N ALA A 138 -8.78 -8.36 7.19
CA ALA A 138 -7.91 -8.10 6.04
C ALA A 138 -6.70 -7.24 6.45
N VAL A 139 -6.95 -6.13 7.14
CA VAL A 139 -5.90 -5.21 7.60
C VAL A 139 -4.99 -5.85 8.65
N GLU A 140 -5.50 -6.74 9.49
CA GLU A 140 -4.70 -7.49 10.46
C GLU A 140 -3.71 -8.43 9.77
N GLY A 141 -4.14 -9.17 8.74
CA GLY A 141 -3.26 -10.01 7.94
C GLY A 141 -2.23 -9.20 7.16
N GLU A 142 -2.63 -8.08 6.57
CA GLU A 142 -1.70 -7.15 5.91
C GLU A 142 -0.65 -6.60 6.88
N ARG A 143 -1.07 -6.20 8.08
CA ARG A 143 -0.17 -5.67 9.11
C ARG A 143 0.75 -6.74 9.67
N SER A 144 0.28 -7.98 9.82
CA SER A 144 1.12 -9.06 10.33
C SER A 144 2.22 -9.45 9.34
N PHE A 145 1.93 -9.42 8.03
CA PHE A 145 2.93 -9.54 6.97
C PHE A 145 4.03 -8.49 7.12
N LEU A 146 3.65 -7.21 7.20
CA LEU A 146 4.63 -6.12 7.25
C LEU A 146 5.46 -6.16 8.54
N ARG A 147 4.82 -6.43 9.69
CA ARG A 147 5.49 -6.57 10.99
C ARG A 147 6.50 -7.72 11.00
N GLN A 148 6.20 -8.83 10.35
CA GLN A 148 7.09 -10.00 10.29
C GLN A 148 8.45 -9.68 9.63
N LEU A 149 8.49 -8.68 8.75
CA LEU A 149 9.69 -8.26 8.01
C LEU A 149 10.29 -6.96 8.55
N ASN A 150 9.86 -6.50 9.74
CA ASN A 150 10.18 -5.18 10.28
C ASN A 150 9.92 -4.03 9.29
N GLY A 151 8.96 -4.22 8.37
CA GLY A 151 8.62 -3.26 7.36
C GLY A 151 7.88 -2.05 7.91
N GLY A 152 8.04 -0.91 7.23
CA GLY A 152 7.31 0.33 7.51
C GLY A 152 6.80 0.99 6.24
N CYS A 153 6.46 2.28 6.30
CA CYS A 153 6.04 3.01 5.09
C CYS A 153 7.18 3.22 4.06
N GLN A 154 8.41 2.91 4.43
CA GLN A 154 9.62 3.11 3.62
C GLN A 154 10.21 1.79 3.07
N VAL A 155 9.42 0.72 2.98
CA VAL A 155 9.86 -0.49 2.28
C VAL A 155 9.14 -0.65 0.93
N PRO A 156 9.82 -1.19 -0.09
CA PRO A 156 9.22 -1.59 -1.36
C PRO A 156 8.41 -2.89 -1.22
N MET A 157 7.46 -2.90 -0.28
CA MET A 157 6.58 -4.03 0.00
C MET A 157 5.13 -3.62 -0.15
N GLY A 158 4.33 -4.50 -0.75
CA GLY A 158 2.88 -4.35 -0.89
C GLY A 158 2.19 -5.56 -0.30
N VAL A 159 1.01 -5.35 0.30
CA VAL A 159 0.15 -6.46 0.72
C VAL A 159 -1.29 -5.99 0.75
N HIS A 160 -2.17 -6.83 0.22
CA HIS A 160 -3.61 -6.57 0.13
C HIS A 160 -4.42 -7.82 0.45
N GLY A 161 -5.34 -7.67 1.40
CA GLY A 161 -6.30 -8.67 1.81
C GLY A 161 -7.69 -8.41 1.25
N THR A 162 -8.29 -9.45 0.67
CA THR A 162 -9.70 -9.50 0.29
C THR A 162 -10.41 -10.58 1.09
N ILE A 163 -11.66 -10.32 1.49
CA ILE A 163 -12.47 -11.29 2.23
C ILE A 163 -13.72 -11.63 1.44
N GLU A 164 -13.90 -12.92 1.20
CA GLU A 164 -15.10 -13.48 0.57
C GLU A 164 -15.58 -14.68 1.38
N LYS A 165 -16.85 -14.66 1.79
CA LYS A 165 -17.51 -15.77 2.52
C LYS A 165 -16.69 -16.28 3.73
N GLY A 166 -16.05 -15.37 4.47
CA GLY A 166 -15.25 -15.68 5.65
C GLY A 166 -13.85 -16.27 5.36
N GLN A 167 -13.44 -16.33 4.09
CA GLN A 167 -12.07 -16.62 3.67
C GLN A 167 -11.35 -15.31 3.39
N LEU A 168 -10.14 -15.18 3.93
CA LEU A 168 -9.20 -14.11 3.63
C LEU A 168 -8.19 -14.64 2.61
N THR A 169 -8.00 -13.87 1.53
CA THR A 169 -6.91 -14.03 0.58
C THR A 169 -5.98 -12.84 0.74
N LEU A 170 -4.70 -13.09 1.01
CA LEU A 170 -3.65 -12.08 1.06
C LEU A 170 -2.77 -12.23 -0.18
N LYS A 171 -2.65 -11.18 -0.99
CA LYS A 171 -1.65 -11.04 -2.05
C LYS A 171 -0.57 -10.08 -1.58
N ALA A 172 0.70 -10.43 -1.71
CA ALA A 172 1.82 -9.60 -1.26
C ALA A 172 2.99 -9.60 -2.25
N MET A 173 3.86 -8.61 -2.12
CA MET A 173 5.14 -8.56 -2.81
C MET A 173 6.27 -7.97 -1.97
N ILE A 174 7.50 -8.34 -2.34
CA ILE A 174 8.76 -7.71 -1.92
C ILE A 174 9.56 -7.41 -3.21
N ALA A 175 9.93 -6.14 -3.44
CA ALA A 175 10.59 -5.72 -4.67
C ALA A 175 11.90 -4.97 -4.41
N SER A 176 12.88 -5.07 -5.32
CA SER A 176 14.07 -4.22 -5.31
C SER A 176 13.70 -2.77 -5.68
N LEU A 177 14.47 -1.79 -5.21
CA LEU A 177 14.17 -0.37 -5.45
C LEU A 177 14.16 0.04 -6.93
N ASP A 178 14.93 -0.69 -7.74
CA ASP A 178 15.00 -0.52 -9.19
C ASP A 178 13.94 -1.35 -9.95
N GLY A 179 13.10 -2.11 -9.24
CA GLY A 179 12.04 -2.92 -9.82
C GLY A 179 12.49 -4.16 -10.60
N LYS A 180 13.80 -4.47 -10.66
CA LYS A 180 14.30 -5.61 -11.45
C LYS A 180 13.97 -6.97 -10.83
N THR A 181 13.87 -7.02 -9.50
CA THR A 181 13.55 -8.25 -8.77
C THR A 181 12.27 -8.02 -7.98
N VAL A 182 11.28 -8.88 -8.20
CA VAL A 182 10.00 -8.86 -7.48
C VAL A 182 9.66 -10.29 -7.08
N TYR A 183 9.39 -10.49 -5.80
CA TYR A 183 8.83 -11.73 -5.27
C TYR A 183 7.38 -11.47 -4.93
N GLU A 184 6.45 -12.15 -5.61
CA GLU A 184 5.02 -12.08 -5.33
C GLU A 184 4.50 -13.41 -4.79
N GLY A 185 3.50 -13.35 -3.93
CA GLY A 185 2.84 -14.55 -3.44
C GLY A 185 1.45 -14.28 -2.95
N GLU A 186 0.69 -15.37 -2.83
CA GLU A 186 -0.66 -15.36 -2.32
C GLU A 186 -0.87 -16.48 -1.30
N ILE A 187 -1.64 -16.19 -0.25
CA ILE A 187 -2.11 -17.22 0.68
C ILE A 187 -3.59 -16.99 1.00
N SER A 188 -4.34 -18.08 1.11
CA SER A 188 -5.76 -18.05 1.45
C SER A 188 -6.06 -18.92 2.67
N GLY A 189 -7.05 -18.52 3.47
CA GLY A 189 -7.55 -19.31 4.58
C GLY A 189 -8.64 -18.60 5.39
N PRO A 190 -9.09 -19.17 6.51
CA PRO A 190 -10.14 -18.55 7.34
C PRO A 190 -9.73 -17.16 7.82
N ALA A 191 -10.62 -16.17 7.71
CA ALA A 191 -10.37 -14.78 8.11
C ALA A 191 -9.88 -14.65 9.56
N LYS A 192 -10.39 -15.50 10.46
CA LYS A 192 -9.96 -15.57 11.87
C LYS A 192 -8.49 -15.95 12.06
N LYS A 193 -7.81 -16.46 11.02
CA LYS A 193 -6.37 -16.77 11.01
C LYS A 193 -5.54 -15.69 10.32
N ALA A 194 -6.09 -14.49 10.11
CA ALA A 194 -5.44 -13.39 9.39
C ALA A 194 -3.98 -13.15 9.80
N GLU A 195 -3.72 -13.04 11.10
CA GLU A 195 -2.38 -12.78 11.59
C GLU A 195 -1.38 -13.89 11.17
N ILE A 196 -1.78 -15.15 11.30
CA ILE A 196 -0.95 -16.32 10.94
C ILE A 196 -0.73 -16.36 9.42
N LEU A 197 -1.77 -16.09 8.63
CA LEU A 197 -1.68 -16.06 7.16
C LEU A 197 -0.65 -15.01 6.71
N GLY A 198 -0.71 -13.79 7.25
CA GLY A 198 0.24 -12.74 6.89
C GLY A 198 1.68 -13.06 7.31
N LYS A 199 1.88 -13.63 8.51
CA LYS A 199 3.20 -14.09 8.96
C LYS A 199 3.78 -15.18 8.06
N ASN A 200 2.96 -16.15 7.67
CA ASN A 200 3.38 -17.25 6.80
C ASN A 200 3.75 -16.76 5.40
N LEU A 201 2.95 -15.88 4.82
CA LEU A 201 3.25 -15.29 3.51
C LEU A 201 4.53 -14.45 3.53
N ALA A 202 4.73 -13.65 4.58
CA ALA A 202 5.96 -12.89 4.77
C ALA A 202 7.18 -13.80 4.84
N LYS A 203 7.11 -14.87 5.64
CA LYS A 203 8.20 -15.85 5.75
C LYS A 203 8.51 -16.51 4.41
N ALA A 204 7.48 -16.94 3.67
CA ALA A 204 7.64 -17.58 2.37
C ALA A 204 8.37 -16.66 1.37
N LEU A 205 7.91 -15.42 1.21
CA LEU A 205 8.55 -14.46 0.27
C LEU A 205 9.96 -14.05 0.72
N TYR A 206 10.19 -13.99 2.02
CA TYR A 206 11.51 -13.71 2.58
C TYR A 206 12.51 -14.84 2.25
N GLU A 207 12.10 -16.10 2.43
CA GLU A 207 12.91 -17.29 2.16
C GLU A 207 13.13 -17.54 0.66
N GLU A 208 12.19 -17.15 -0.20
CA GLU A 208 12.29 -17.27 -1.66
C GLU A 208 13.39 -16.36 -2.25
N GLY A 209 13.76 -15.30 -1.55
CA GLY A 209 14.84 -14.39 -1.95
C GLY A 209 14.62 -12.94 -1.55
N GLY A 210 13.45 -12.61 -0.99
CA GLY A 210 13.16 -11.29 -0.41
C GLY A 210 14.17 -10.87 0.66
N LYS A 211 14.81 -11.83 1.34
CA LYS A 211 15.89 -11.57 2.29
C LYS A 211 16.99 -10.64 1.76
N HIS A 212 17.48 -10.88 0.55
CA HIS A 212 18.56 -10.06 -0.02
C HIS A 212 18.14 -8.60 -0.23
N ILE A 213 16.87 -8.38 -0.56
CA ILE A 213 16.29 -7.03 -0.72
C ILE A 213 16.19 -6.37 0.66
N VAL A 214 15.64 -7.06 1.65
CA VAL A 214 15.49 -6.53 3.01
C VAL A 214 16.85 -6.20 3.62
N ASP A 215 17.82 -7.11 3.52
CA ASP A 215 19.17 -6.93 4.05
C ASP A 215 19.86 -5.70 3.39
N ALA A 216 19.75 -5.55 2.07
CA ALA A 216 20.29 -4.38 1.36
C ALA A 216 19.66 -3.05 1.83
N LEU A 217 18.35 -3.04 2.11
CA LEU A 217 17.67 -1.84 2.63
C LEU A 217 18.11 -1.49 4.06
N ILE A 218 18.48 -2.49 4.87
CA ILE A 218 19.06 -2.28 6.21
C ILE A 218 20.47 -1.67 6.06
N GLU A 219 21.30 -2.23 5.19
CA GLU A 219 22.66 -1.74 4.93
C GLU A 219 22.67 -0.29 4.42
N GLU A 220 21.71 0.07 3.57
CA GLU A 220 21.50 1.44 3.06
C GLU A 220 20.83 2.38 4.09
N GLY A 221 20.44 1.87 5.27
CA GLY A 221 19.82 2.66 6.34
C GLY A 221 18.38 3.11 6.05
N ILE A 222 17.71 2.48 5.08
CA ILE A 222 16.32 2.77 4.70
C ILE A 222 15.34 2.15 5.72
N ILE A 223 15.71 1.01 6.28
CA ILE A 223 15.01 0.35 7.39
C ILE A 223 15.94 0.08 8.56
N LYS A 224 15.36 -0.02 9.76
CA LYS A 224 16.08 -0.20 11.04
C LYS A 224 16.18 -1.67 11.42
#